data_AF-A0AA88RLK1-F1
#
_entry.id   AF-A0AA88RLK1-F1
#
_cell.length_a   1.000
_cell.length_b   1.000
_cell.length_c   1.000
_cell.angle_alpha   90.00
_cell.angle_beta   90.00
_cell.angle_gamma   90.00
#
_symmetry.space_group_name_H-M   'P 1'
#
loop_
_entity.id
_entity.type
_entity.pdbx_description
1 polymer ?
#
loop_
_entity_poly.entity_id
_entity_poly.type
_entity_poly.pdbx_seq_one_letter_code
_entity_poly.pdbx_strand_id
1 'polypeptide(L)'
;MALALGWAPMPSRPPKTTQPTLPKSRRCCCPCSAISEAESSSSTATTSFSPRPAVILPGLGNNTADYQKLALSLQGYGVPSVVAKVSRIDWLRNAAGLVDPNYWSGTLRPRPVLDWY
;
A
#
# COMPACT_ATOMS: atom_id res chain seq x y z
N MET A 1 3.23 -60.79 2.45
CA MET A 1 3.75 -59.56 3.08
C MET A 1 3.11 -58.37 2.38
N ALA A 2 2.06 -57.80 2.98
CA ALA A 2 1.38 -56.61 2.47
C ALA A 2 1.30 -55.62 3.65
N LEU A 3 2.01 -54.51 3.55
CA LEU A 3 2.03 -53.45 4.57
C LEU A 3 0.84 -52.53 4.32
N ALA A 4 -0.24 -52.74 5.07
CA ALA A 4 -1.35 -51.79 5.14
C ALA A 4 -0.92 -50.62 6.03
N LEU A 5 -0.62 -49.47 5.39
CA LEU A 5 -0.44 -48.20 6.09
C LEU A 5 -1.82 -47.71 6.57
N GLY A 6 -2.11 -47.94 7.85
CA GLY A 6 -3.31 -47.43 8.49
C GLY A 6 -3.27 -45.91 8.56
N TRP A 7 -4.20 -45.24 7.87
CA TRP A 7 -4.51 -43.84 8.12
C TRP A 7 -5.27 -43.72 9.44
N ALA A 8 -4.68 -43.03 10.41
CA ALA A 8 -5.40 -42.52 11.56
C ALA A 8 -6.18 -41.25 11.14
N PRO A 9 -7.51 -41.17 11.40
CA PRO A 9 -8.21 -39.90 11.24
C PRO A 9 -7.83 -38.97 12.41
N MET A 10 -7.29 -37.79 12.06
CA MET A 10 -7.06 -36.68 12.99
C MET A 10 -8.39 -36.16 13.57
N PRO A 11 -8.43 -35.74 14.84
CA PRO A 11 -9.64 -35.21 15.46
C PRO A 11 -9.95 -33.80 14.94
N SER A 12 -11.10 -33.61 14.29
CA SER A 12 -11.62 -32.29 13.93
C SER A 12 -12.68 -31.84 14.94
N ARG A 13 -12.25 -31.06 15.94
CA ARG A 13 -13.16 -30.17 16.67
C ARG A 13 -12.53 -28.79 16.77
N PRO A 14 -12.98 -27.79 15.99
CA PRO A 14 -12.57 -26.42 16.23
C PRO A 14 -13.24 -25.92 17.53
N PRO A 15 -12.54 -25.13 18.36
CA PRO A 15 -13.18 -24.39 19.44
C PRO A 15 -14.15 -23.36 18.85
N LYS A 16 -15.31 -23.19 19.50
CA LYS A 16 -16.26 -22.12 19.18
C LYS A 16 -15.60 -20.78 19.49
N THR A 17 -15.20 -20.04 18.46
CA THR A 17 -14.79 -18.65 18.60
C THR A 17 -16.02 -17.80 18.87
N THR A 18 -16.15 -17.37 20.12
CA THR A 18 -17.09 -16.32 20.55
C THR A 18 -16.77 -15.05 19.77
N GLN A 19 -17.71 -14.57 18.95
CA GLN A 19 -17.54 -13.29 18.24
C GLN A 19 -17.48 -12.13 19.24
N PRO A 20 -16.50 -11.22 19.15
CA PRO A 20 -16.59 -9.94 19.80
C PRO A 20 -17.64 -9.09 19.09
N THR A 21 -18.65 -8.66 19.84
CA THR A 21 -19.73 -7.79 19.37
C THR A 21 -19.13 -6.43 19.04
N LEU A 22 -19.16 -6.04 17.76
CA LEU A 22 -18.79 -4.69 17.33
C LEU A 22 -19.80 -3.67 17.89
N PRO A 23 -19.35 -2.61 18.59
CA PRO A 23 -20.25 -1.53 18.97
C PRO A 23 -20.73 -0.78 17.73
N LYS A 24 -22.06 -0.71 17.60
CA LYS A 24 -22.78 0.25 16.75
C LYS A 24 -22.45 1.67 17.21
N SER A 25 -22.47 2.61 16.26
CA SER A 25 -22.43 4.08 16.45
C SER A 25 -21.00 4.65 16.38
N ARG A 26 -20.71 5.67 15.57
CA ARG A 26 -21.49 6.89 15.34
C ARG A 26 -21.36 7.38 13.89
N ARG A 27 -22.49 7.82 13.33
CA ARG A 27 -22.52 8.70 12.15
C ARG A 27 -21.67 9.93 12.46
N CYS A 28 -20.56 10.11 11.76
CA CYS A 28 -19.94 11.43 11.65
C CYS A 28 -20.85 12.27 10.75
N CYS A 29 -21.70 13.07 11.36
CA CYS A 29 -22.34 14.20 10.72
C CYS A 29 -21.25 15.25 10.48
N CYS A 30 -20.60 15.23 9.32
CA CYS A 30 -19.84 16.38 8.86
C CYS A 30 -20.86 17.45 8.43
N PRO A 31 -20.85 18.65 9.02
CA PRO A 31 -21.68 19.74 8.52
C PRO A 31 -21.09 20.20 7.19
N CYS A 32 -21.85 20.02 6.11
CA CYS A 32 -21.60 20.76 4.87
C CYS A 32 -21.81 22.24 5.19
N SER A 33 -20.71 22.99 5.40
CA SER A 33 -20.77 24.44 5.44
C SER A 33 -21.05 24.94 4.03
N ALA A 34 -22.28 25.39 3.81
CA ALA A 34 -22.64 26.23 2.68
C ALA A 34 -21.76 27.49 2.73
N ILE A 35 -20.98 27.74 1.68
CA ILE A 35 -20.19 28.96 1.57
C ILE A 35 -21.12 30.05 1.02
N SER A 36 -21.38 31.06 1.85
CA SER A 36 -22.02 32.31 1.43
C SER A 36 -21.00 33.13 0.65
N GLU A 37 -21.39 33.62 -0.52
CA GLU A 37 -20.63 34.60 -1.30
C GLU A 37 -20.54 35.91 -0.51
N ALA A 38 -19.37 36.17 0.05
CA ALA A 38 -18.97 37.47 0.53
C ALA A 38 -17.96 38.04 -0.47
N GLU A 39 -18.43 38.95 -1.32
CA GLU A 39 -17.58 39.81 -2.13
C GLU A 39 -16.72 40.66 -1.19
N SER A 40 -15.44 40.33 -1.12
CA SER A 40 -14.45 41.13 -0.40
C SER A 40 -13.18 41.16 -1.23
N SER A 41 -12.86 42.35 -1.74
CA SER A 41 -11.68 42.65 -2.54
C SER A 41 -10.42 42.37 -1.71
N SER A 42 -9.91 41.14 -1.81
CA SER A 42 -8.69 40.73 -1.14
C SER A 42 -7.53 40.87 -2.11
N SER A 43 -6.63 41.81 -1.81
CA SER A 43 -5.32 41.95 -2.42
C SER A 43 -4.61 40.60 -2.46
N THR A 44 -4.32 40.11 -3.67
CA THR A 44 -3.60 38.85 -3.91
C THR A 44 -2.18 38.95 -3.39
N ALA A 45 -1.98 38.61 -2.12
CA ALA A 45 -0.67 38.24 -1.61
C ALA A 45 -0.22 36.99 -2.38
N THR A 46 0.73 37.16 -3.30
CA THR A 46 1.41 36.06 -3.98
C THR A 46 2.32 35.36 -2.97
N THR A 47 1.74 34.52 -2.12
CA THR A 47 2.51 33.54 -1.35
C THR A 47 3.24 32.65 -2.34
N SER A 48 4.56 32.84 -2.44
CA SER A 48 5.46 32.01 -3.22
C SER A 48 5.56 30.62 -2.59
N PHE A 49 4.58 29.77 -2.89
CA PHE A 49 4.64 28.36 -2.50
C PHE A 49 5.72 27.66 -3.33
N SER A 50 6.86 27.39 -2.70
CA SER A 50 7.81 26.44 -3.26
C SER A 50 7.20 25.03 -3.23
N PRO A 51 7.22 24.30 -4.35
CA PRO A 51 6.69 22.95 -4.38
C PRO A 51 7.52 22.04 -3.47
N ARG A 52 6.84 21.18 -2.71
CA ARG A 52 7.51 20.17 -1.87
C ARG A 52 8.16 19.11 -2.76
N PRO A 53 9.32 18.56 -2.35
CA PRO A 53 9.94 17.47 -3.09
C PRO A 53 9.05 16.23 -3.12
N ALA A 54 9.09 15.51 -4.24
CA ALA A 54 8.32 14.30 -4.48
C ALA A 54 9.23 13.07 -4.57
N VAL A 55 8.82 11.97 -3.94
CA VAL A 55 9.47 10.66 -4.07
C VAL A 55 8.51 9.72 -4.81
N ILE A 56 8.96 9.17 -5.92
CA ILE A 56 8.21 8.23 -6.75
C ILE A 56 8.65 6.82 -6.39
N LEU A 57 7.69 6.03 -5.95
CA LEU A 57 7.86 4.63 -5.56
C LEU A 57 7.19 3.73 -6.62
N PRO A 58 7.97 3.07 -7.50
CA PRO A 58 7.46 2.16 -8.52
C PRO A 58 6.55 1.04 -7.99
N GLY A 59 5.33 0.94 -8.52
CA GLY A 59 4.40 -0.13 -8.11
C GLY A 59 4.75 -1.51 -8.69
N LEU A 60 4.20 -2.56 -8.08
CA LEU A 60 3.87 -3.89 -8.65
C LEU A 60 4.33 -4.18 -10.09
N GLY A 61 5.54 -4.62 -10.39
CA GLY A 61 5.94 -5.01 -11.76
C GLY A 61 6.54 -3.89 -12.62
N ASN A 62 6.55 -2.64 -12.16
CA ASN A 62 7.18 -1.51 -12.85
C ASN A 62 8.66 -1.37 -12.50
N ASN A 63 9.41 -0.58 -13.25
CA ASN A 63 10.79 -0.25 -12.91
C ASN A 63 10.98 1.27 -12.81
N THR A 64 12.17 1.70 -12.39
CA THR A 64 12.55 3.12 -12.34
C THR A 64 12.44 3.82 -13.70
N ALA A 65 12.70 3.12 -14.81
CA ALA A 65 12.68 3.71 -16.15
C ALA A 65 11.28 4.12 -16.59
N ASP A 66 10.25 3.39 -16.17
CA ASP A 66 8.84 3.64 -16.49
C ASP A 66 8.38 5.03 -15.97
N TYR A 67 9.05 5.58 -14.96
CA TYR A 67 8.72 6.87 -14.33
C TYR A 67 9.64 8.03 -14.76
N GLN A 68 10.60 7.81 -15.67
CA GLN A 68 11.50 8.88 -16.13
C GLN A 68 10.75 10.05 -16.77
N LYS A 69 9.74 9.75 -17.59
CA LYS A 69 8.89 10.77 -18.21
C LYS A 69 8.16 11.60 -17.15
N LEU A 70 7.65 10.95 -16.10
CA LEU A 70 6.96 11.62 -14.99
C LEU A 70 7.92 12.53 -14.21
N ALA A 71 9.12 12.05 -13.90
CA ALA A 71 10.15 12.83 -13.20
C ALA A 71 10.56 14.08 -14.01
N LEU A 72 10.73 13.94 -15.34
CA LEU A 72 11.02 15.07 -16.22
C LEU A 72 9.87 16.08 -16.28
N SER A 73 8.62 15.61 -16.34
CA SER A 73 7.45 16.51 -16.28
C SER A 73 7.39 17.27 -14.95
N LEU A 74 7.59 16.59 -13.82
CA LEU A 74 7.63 17.21 -12.49
C LEU A 74 8.75 18.26 -12.37
N GLN A 75 9.92 17.96 -12.92
CA GLN A 75 11.03 18.91 -12.98
C GLN A 75 10.67 20.15 -13.82
N GLY A 76 9.96 19.97 -14.93
CA GLY A 76 9.43 21.08 -15.76
C GLY A 76 8.44 21.97 -15.01
N TYR A 77 7.69 21.42 -14.05
CA TYR A 77 6.82 22.18 -13.14
C TYR A 77 7.55 22.76 -11.92
N GLY A 78 8.87 22.62 -11.85
CA GLY A 78 9.67 23.09 -10.73
C GLY A 78 9.59 22.22 -9.47
N VAL A 79 9.01 21.01 -9.56
CA VAL A 79 8.92 20.07 -8.45
C VAL A 79 10.16 19.18 -8.43
N PRO A 80 11.04 19.28 -7.41
CA PRO A 80 12.17 18.38 -7.29
C PRO A 80 11.65 16.95 -7.04
N SER A 81 12.03 16.00 -7.90
CA SER A 81 11.53 14.63 -7.82
C SER A 81 12.66 13.59 -7.85
N VAL A 82 12.49 12.51 -7.08
CA VAL A 82 13.40 11.36 -7.05
C VAL A 82 12.61 10.09 -7.27
N VAL A 83 13.07 9.22 -8.17
CA VAL A 83 12.49 7.89 -8.39
C VAL A 83 13.32 6.85 -7.66
N ALA A 84 12.68 6.00 -6.87
CA ALA A 84 13.36 4.88 -6.22
C ALA A 84 13.91 3.89 -7.27
N LYS A 85 15.08 3.31 -6.94
CA LYS A 85 15.76 2.33 -7.79
C LYS A 85 15.11 0.96 -7.59
N VAL A 86 14.25 0.57 -8.51
CA VAL A 86 13.56 -0.72 -8.52
C VAL A 86 13.70 -1.34 -9.90
N SER A 87 14.24 -2.55 -9.96
CA SER A 87 14.33 -3.33 -11.19
C SER A 87 13.17 -4.34 -11.27
N ARG A 88 12.88 -4.82 -12.48
CA ARG A 88 11.83 -5.84 -12.62
C ARG A 88 12.20 -7.18 -11.97
N ILE A 89 13.50 -7.44 -11.85
CA ILE A 89 14.03 -8.66 -11.21
C ILE A 89 13.79 -8.60 -9.71
N ASP A 90 13.74 -7.41 -9.10
CA ASP A 90 13.43 -7.26 -7.68
C ASP A 90 12.00 -7.75 -7.37
N TRP A 91 11.07 -7.71 -8.35
CA TRP A 91 9.74 -8.32 -8.21
C TRP A 91 9.77 -9.84 -8.08
N LEU A 92 10.79 -10.51 -8.59
CA LEU A 92 10.91 -11.96 -8.45
C LEU A 92 11.10 -12.37 -6.98
N ARG A 93 11.63 -11.48 -6.14
CA ARG A 93 11.71 -11.70 -4.69
C ARG A 93 10.34 -11.68 -4.02
N ASN A 94 9.40 -10.90 -4.56
CA ASN A 94 8.00 -10.96 -4.13
C ASN A 94 7.33 -12.25 -4.62
N ALA A 95 7.62 -12.69 -5.85
CA ALA A 95 7.12 -13.97 -6.35
C ALA A 95 7.58 -15.17 -5.48
N ALA A 96 8.76 -15.09 -4.86
CA ALA A 96 9.21 -16.07 -3.87
C ALA A 96 8.34 -16.12 -2.60
N GLY A 97 7.54 -15.08 -2.32
CA GLY A 97 6.52 -15.12 -1.26
C GLY A 97 5.37 -16.06 -1.60
N LEU A 98 5.00 -16.21 -2.87
CA LEU A 98 3.84 -17.03 -3.26
C LEU A 98 4.01 -18.52 -2.90
N VAL A 99 5.25 -19.00 -2.87
CA VAL A 99 5.62 -20.36 -2.48
C VAL A 99 5.78 -20.53 -0.96
N ASP A 100 5.78 -19.45 -0.18
CA ASP A 100 5.84 -19.51 1.28
C ASP A 100 4.41 -19.63 1.86
N PRO A 101 4.06 -20.71 2.59
CA PRO A 101 2.78 -20.82 3.29
C PRO A 101 2.50 -19.64 4.23
N ASN A 102 3.55 -18.99 4.76
CA ASN A 102 3.41 -17.82 5.62
C ASN A 102 2.82 -16.60 4.89
N TYR A 103 2.96 -16.55 3.56
CA TYR A 103 2.33 -15.53 2.72
C TYR A 103 0.81 -15.64 2.79
N TRP A 104 0.30 -16.87 2.70
CA TRP A 104 -1.12 -17.17 2.71
C TRP A 104 -1.72 -17.10 4.13
N SER A 105 -0.95 -17.48 5.15
CA SER A 105 -1.39 -17.35 6.55
C SER A 105 -1.25 -15.93 7.12
N GLY A 106 -0.71 -14.98 6.36
CA GLY A 106 -0.54 -13.59 6.80
C GLY A 106 0.48 -13.42 7.93
N THR A 107 1.32 -14.43 8.17
CA THR A 107 2.38 -14.42 9.21
C THR A 107 3.76 -14.14 8.63
N LEU A 108 3.83 -13.81 7.34
CA LEU A 108 5.07 -13.54 6.64
C LEU A 108 5.78 -12.33 7.25
N ARG A 109 7.08 -12.47 7.48
CA ARG A 109 7.91 -11.34 7.90
C ARG A 109 8.19 -10.45 6.69
N PRO A 110 8.17 -9.12 6.85
CA PRO A 110 8.38 -8.19 5.74
C PRO A 110 9.73 -8.38 5.02
N ARG A 111 10.76 -8.92 5.70
CA ARG A 111 12.00 -9.37 5.06
C ARG A 111 12.00 -10.89 4.90
N PRO A 112 12.42 -11.44 3.74
CA PRO A 112 13.06 -10.78 2.58
C PRO A 112 12.13 -10.46 1.40
N VAL A 113 10.84 -10.80 1.48
CA VAL A 113 9.92 -10.81 0.34
C VAL A 113 9.34 -9.42 0.00
N LEU A 114 9.15 -8.57 1.01
CA LEU A 114 8.54 -7.23 0.84
C LEU A 114 9.56 -6.06 0.85
N ASP A 115 10.85 -6.33 1.06
CA ASP A 115 11.89 -5.30 1.21
C ASP A 115 12.60 -5.04 -0.13
N TRP A 116 11.95 -4.27 -1.01
CA TRP A 116 12.42 -3.94 -2.37
C TRP A 116 12.76 -2.45 -2.58
N TYR A 117 12.69 -1.64 -1.51
CA TYR A 117 13.02 -0.21 -1.48
C TYR A 117 14.19 0.04 -0.53
#